data_AF-A0A221JZ56-F1
#
_entry.id   AF-A0A221JZ56-F1
#
_cell.length_a   1.000
_cell.length_b   1.000
_cell.length_c   1.000
_cell.angle_alpha   90.00
_cell.angle_beta   90.00
_cell.angle_gamma   90.00
#
_symmetry.space_group_name_H-M   'P 1'
#
loop_
_entity.id
_entity.type
_entity.pdbx_description
1 polymer ?
#
loop_
_entity_poly.entity_id
_entity_poly.type
_entity_poly.pdbx_seq_one_letter_code
_entity_poly.pdbx_strand_id
1 'polypeptide(L)'
;MQSGTIRARAYSASATAILRPPQLSGSVATADATKPELLLDLLAYQIEAELSPWSALLAVALTDQPIIPEKHDAADSALSLDKRLTDTSNATGKPAPADMAADFAAFRAKGKKHRNEVLARHLARAVQRPQHATAALGAVLAADLSIDIRKTWTPDAPIYFSRCSQPNLVDHFVEMTGFERDDDRVQAFEAQSKGHKVKDLHGLLHDHSVREAMGLSRADNARIDAWLPPEIRGDM
;
A
#
# COMPACT_ATOMS: atom_id res chain seq x y z
N MET A 1 -33.05 53.55 -43.21
CA MET A 1 -32.91 53.06 -41.83
C MET A 1 -33.95 51.98 -41.57
N GLN A 2 -33.55 50.71 -41.49
CA GLN A 2 -34.32 49.68 -40.79
C GLN A 2 -33.32 48.82 -40.02
N SER A 3 -33.36 48.96 -38.69
CA SER A 3 -32.49 48.27 -37.74
C SER A 3 -33.06 46.87 -37.52
N GLY A 4 -32.34 45.83 -37.97
CA GLY A 4 -32.71 44.45 -37.76
C GLY A 4 -32.35 43.99 -36.35
N THR A 5 -33.33 43.97 -35.45
CA THR A 5 -33.17 43.38 -34.11
C THR A 5 -33.02 41.87 -34.22
N ILE A 6 -31.80 41.36 -34.07
CA ILE A 6 -31.55 39.92 -33.90
C ILE A 6 -32.12 39.52 -32.54
N ARG A 7 -33.32 38.91 -32.52
CA ARG A 7 -33.85 38.27 -31.32
C ARG A 7 -33.05 36.99 -31.07
N ALA A 8 -32.26 36.96 -30.00
CA ALA A 8 -31.68 35.72 -29.50
C ALA A 8 -32.84 34.76 -29.16
N ARG A 9 -32.97 33.66 -29.92
CA ARG A 9 -33.91 32.60 -29.59
C ARG A 9 -33.47 31.95 -28.28
N ALA A 10 -34.32 32.04 -27.25
CA ALA A 10 -34.12 31.29 -26.03
C ALA A 10 -34.16 29.78 -26.36
N TYR A 11 -33.13 29.04 -25.96
CA TYR A 11 -33.10 27.58 -26.09
C TYR A 11 -34.17 26.94 -25.21
N SER A 12 -34.72 25.80 -25.64
CA SER A 12 -35.69 25.04 -24.82
C SER A 12 -35.02 24.53 -23.53
N ALA A 13 -35.81 24.32 -22.48
CA ALA A 13 -35.31 23.78 -21.21
C ALA A 13 -34.58 22.45 -21.39
N SER A 14 -35.07 21.60 -22.31
CA SER A 14 -34.44 20.31 -22.66
C SER A 14 -33.10 20.47 -23.40
N ALA A 15 -33.01 21.39 -24.37
CA ALA A 15 -31.73 21.67 -25.05
C ALA A 15 -30.71 22.28 -24.07
N THR A 16 -31.19 23.10 -23.14
CA THR A 16 -30.37 23.67 -22.07
C THR A 16 -29.90 22.60 -21.09
N ALA A 17 -30.74 21.64 -20.71
CA ALA A 17 -30.38 20.53 -19.83
C ALA A 17 -29.39 19.55 -20.48
N ILE A 18 -29.42 19.39 -21.81
CA ILE A 18 -28.51 18.50 -22.55
C ILE A 18 -27.14 19.17 -22.78
N LEU A 19 -27.12 20.46 -23.15
CA LEU A 19 -25.88 21.15 -23.54
C LEU A 19 -25.13 21.74 -22.35
N ARG A 20 -25.84 22.20 -21.30
CA ARG A 20 -25.23 22.92 -20.18
C ARG A 20 -24.29 22.04 -19.34
N PRO A 21 -24.67 20.81 -18.91
CA PRO A 21 -23.77 19.99 -18.09
C PRO A 21 -22.44 19.62 -18.75
N PRO A 22 -22.39 19.05 -19.98
CA PRO A 22 -21.11 18.66 -20.59
C PRO A 22 -20.25 19.86 -21.00
N GLN A 23 -20.84 20.98 -21.40
CA GLN A 23 -20.08 22.19 -21.76
C GLN A 23 -19.49 22.89 -20.53
N LEU A 24 -20.22 22.94 -19.41
CA LEU A 24 -19.67 23.43 -18.14
C LEU A 24 -18.58 22.50 -17.60
N SER A 25 -18.81 21.19 -17.58
CA SER A 25 -17.78 20.22 -17.17
C SER A 25 -16.52 20.33 -18.05
N GLY A 26 -16.66 20.47 -19.36
CA GLY A 26 -15.52 20.66 -20.28
C GLY A 26 -14.79 22.01 -20.09
N SER A 27 -15.51 23.09 -19.82
CA SER A 27 -14.90 24.41 -19.58
C SER A 27 -14.18 24.47 -18.24
N VAL A 28 -14.76 23.87 -17.19
CA VAL A 28 -14.14 23.72 -15.87
C VAL A 28 -12.88 22.86 -15.98
N ALA A 29 -12.95 21.70 -16.64
CA ALA A 29 -11.79 20.85 -16.86
C ALA A 29 -10.66 21.58 -17.62
N THR A 30 -11.00 22.39 -18.62
CA THR A 30 -10.01 23.18 -19.39
C THR A 30 -9.37 24.27 -18.52
N ALA A 31 -10.16 24.97 -17.70
CA ALA A 31 -9.63 25.98 -16.79
C ALA A 31 -8.78 25.36 -15.67
N ASP A 32 -9.20 24.21 -15.13
CA ASP A 32 -8.50 23.51 -14.06
C ASP A 32 -7.21 22.85 -14.55
N ALA A 33 -7.12 22.45 -15.82
CA ALA A 33 -5.88 21.98 -16.44
C ALA A 33 -4.76 23.05 -16.38
N THR A 34 -5.12 24.33 -16.29
CA THR A 34 -4.15 25.43 -16.11
C THR A 34 -3.77 25.69 -14.65
N LYS A 35 -4.41 25.00 -13.70
CA LYS A 35 -4.25 25.17 -12.24
C LYS A 35 -4.06 23.82 -11.53
N PRO A 36 -2.92 23.12 -11.76
CA PRO A 36 -2.69 21.79 -11.20
C PRO A 36 -2.80 21.74 -9.67
N GLU A 37 -2.39 22.81 -8.99
CA GLU A 37 -2.49 22.90 -7.52
C GLU A 37 -3.94 22.87 -7.02
N LEU A 38 -4.89 23.44 -7.77
CA LEU A 38 -6.30 23.43 -7.39
C LEU A 38 -6.91 22.02 -7.53
N LEU A 39 -6.49 21.27 -8.55
CA LEU A 39 -6.87 19.87 -8.72
C LEU A 39 -6.33 18.99 -7.60
N LEU A 40 -5.08 19.23 -7.17
CA LEU A 40 -4.49 18.54 -6.02
C LEU A 40 -5.19 18.91 -4.70
N ASP A 41 -5.53 20.19 -4.50
CA ASP A 41 -6.32 20.64 -3.35
C ASP A 41 -7.67 19.89 -3.31
N LEU A 42 -8.35 19.80 -4.45
CA LEU A 42 -9.66 19.14 -4.59
C LEU A 42 -9.58 17.63 -4.34
N LEU A 43 -8.57 16.97 -4.90
CA LEU A 43 -8.33 15.54 -4.67
C LEU A 43 -8.06 15.25 -3.21
N ALA A 44 -7.18 16.03 -2.56
CA ALA A 44 -6.86 15.84 -1.16
C ALA A 44 -8.08 16.07 -0.26
N TYR A 45 -8.86 17.12 -0.54
CA TYR A 45 -10.08 17.43 0.19
C TYR A 45 -11.09 16.28 0.13
N GLN A 46 -11.42 15.78 -1.06
CA GLN A 46 -12.45 14.74 -1.19
C GLN A 46 -12.04 13.42 -0.51
N ILE A 47 -10.74 13.11 -0.50
CA ILE A 47 -10.21 11.92 0.16
C ILE A 47 -10.24 12.10 1.68
N GLU A 48 -9.76 13.23 2.22
CA GLU A 48 -9.80 13.50 3.68
C GLU A 48 -11.24 13.56 4.20
N ALA A 49 -12.17 14.07 3.40
CA ALA A 49 -13.60 14.13 3.74
C ALA A 49 -14.35 12.80 3.49
N GLU A 50 -13.69 11.76 2.98
CA GLU A 50 -14.27 10.43 2.69
C GLU A 50 -15.54 10.51 1.82
N LEU A 51 -15.56 11.48 0.88
CA LEU A 51 -16.73 11.73 0.06
C LEU A 51 -17.06 10.53 -0.81
N SER A 52 -18.34 10.20 -0.92
CA SER A 52 -18.77 9.21 -1.90
C SER A 52 -18.43 9.67 -3.34
N PRO A 53 -18.15 8.75 -4.28
CA PRO A 53 -17.89 9.11 -5.68
C PRO A 53 -19.04 9.89 -6.35
N TRP A 54 -20.26 9.74 -5.85
CA TRP A 54 -21.46 10.43 -6.32
C TRP A 54 -21.62 11.84 -5.74
N SER A 55 -20.90 12.15 -4.66
CA SER A 55 -20.89 13.45 -3.99
C SER A 55 -19.63 14.26 -4.28
N ALA A 56 -18.55 13.62 -4.75
CA ALA A 56 -17.29 14.26 -5.08
C ALA A 56 -17.31 14.92 -6.46
N LEU A 57 -16.45 15.94 -6.63
CA LEU A 57 -16.27 16.62 -7.92
C LEU A 57 -15.30 15.89 -8.85
N LEU A 58 -14.29 15.20 -8.32
CA LEU A 58 -13.46 14.30 -9.13
C LEU A 58 -14.02 12.89 -9.03
N ALA A 59 -14.21 12.26 -10.20
CA ALA A 59 -14.56 10.86 -10.32
C ALA A 59 -13.37 9.94 -10.04
N VAL A 60 -12.71 10.15 -8.89
CA VAL A 60 -11.56 9.39 -8.41
C VAL A 60 -11.90 8.86 -7.02
N ALA A 61 -11.81 7.55 -6.85
CA ALA A 61 -11.94 6.88 -5.56
C ALA A 61 -10.67 6.09 -5.28
N LEU A 62 -10.21 6.16 -4.04
CA LEU A 62 -9.17 5.28 -3.54
C LEU A 62 -9.83 4.11 -2.80
N THR A 63 -9.19 2.95 -2.85
CA THR A 63 -9.63 1.77 -2.12
C THR A 63 -8.54 1.34 -1.17
N ASP A 64 -8.92 0.97 0.05
CA ASP A 64 -8.00 0.33 0.98
C ASP A 64 -7.52 -1.00 0.41
N GLN A 65 -6.20 -1.18 0.41
CA GLN A 65 -5.62 -2.49 0.18
C GLN A 65 -5.51 -3.23 1.51
N PRO A 66 -5.76 -4.55 1.54
CA PRO A 66 -5.47 -5.37 2.71
C PRO A 66 -3.94 -5.44 2.89
N ILE A 67 -3.38 -4.43 3.56
CA ILE A 67 -1.96 -4.32 3.89
C ILE A 67 -1.58 -5.13 5.13
N ILE A 68 -2.59 -5.60 5.86
CA ILE A 68 -2.48 -6.35 7.11
C ILE A 68 -2.93 -7.80 6.86
N PRO A 69 -2.08 -8.83 7.12
CA PRO A 69 -2.51 -10.23 7.06
C PRO A 69 -3.62 -10.55 8.06
N GLU A 70 -4.52 -11.49 7.73
CA GLU A 70 -5.68 -11.87 8.57
C GLU A 70 -5.36 -12.31 10.02
N LYS A 71 -4.10 -12.67 10.32
CA LYS A 71 -3.65 -13.07 11.67
C LYS A 71 -2.74 -12.04 12.35
N HIS A 72 -2.76 -10.79 11.89
CA HIS A 72 -1.92 -9.70 12.41
C HIS A 72 -2.40 -9.12 13.75
N ASP A 73 -3.64 -9.37 14.17
CA ASP A 73 -4.20 -8.86 15.45
C ASP A 73 -3.51 -9.42 16.71
N ALA A 74 -2.51 -10.30 16.58
CA ALA A 74 -1.66 -10.70 17.68
C ALA A 74 -0.73 -9.54 18.07
N ALA A 75 -0.58 -9.29 19.37
CA ALA A 75 0.35 -8.28 19.92
C ALA A 75 1.82 -8.47 19.44
N ASP A 76 2.13 -9.64 18.87
CA ASP A 76 3.44 -10.05 18.37
C ASP A 76 3.48 -10.17 16.83
N SER A 77 2.69 -9.37 16.12
CA SER A 77 2.72 -9.41 14.66
C SER A 77 4.10 -9.10 14.11
N ALA A 78 4.60 -10.00 13.27
CA ALA A 78 5.91 -9.85 12.65
C ALA A 78 5.97 -8.76 11.56
N LEU A 79 4.84 -8.12 11.22
CA LEU A 79 4.77 -7.02 10.27
C LEU A 79 4.61 -5.67 11.00
N SER A 80 5.64 -4.83 10.93
CA SER A 80 5.66 -3.45 11.38
C SER A 80 5.34 -2.49 10.23
N LEU A 81 4.25 -1.74 10.38
CA LEU A 81 3.83 -0.70 9.44
C LEU A 81 3.89 0.68 10.09
N ASP A 82 4.14 1.70 9.27
CA ASP A 82 4.06 3.09 9.70
C ASP A 82 2.64 3.43 10.16
N LYS A 83 2.51 4.07 11.32
CA LYS A 83 1.20 4.46 11.90
C LYS A 83 0.34 5.29 10.96
N ARG A 84 0.96 6.09 10.07
CA ARG A 84 0.24 6.85 9.05
C ARG A 84 -0.56 5.95 8.12
N LEU A 85 -0.10 4.72 7.89
CA LEU A 85 -0.82 3.74 7.09
C LEU A 85 -1.89 3.03 7.89
N THR A 86 -1.73 2.79 9.20
CA THR A 86 -2.69 2.04 10.03
C THR A 86 -3.80 2.91 10.63
N ASP A 87 -3.52 4.18 10.92
CA ASP A 87 -4.44 5.09 11.62
C ASP A 87 -5.43 5.77 10.67
N THR A 88 -5.34 5.50 9.36
CA THR A 88 -6.22 6.07 8.35
C THR A 88 -6.80 5.01 7.43
N SER A 89 -7.86 5.40 6.72
CA SER A 89 -8.56 4.57 5.75
C SER A 89 -8.93 5.41 4.53
N ASN A 90 -8.95 4.78 3.36
CA ASN A 90 -9.55 5.27 2.13
C ASN A 90 -11.04 4.89 2.06
N ALA A 91 -11.70 4.73 3.21
CA ALA A 91 -13.14 4.57 3.27
C ALA A 91 -13.83 5.71 2.52
N THR A 92 -14.94 5.38 1.88
CA THR A 92 -15.80 6.36 1.20
C THR A 92 -17.23 6.09 1.62
N GLY A 93 -18.05 7.13 1.58
CA GLY A 93 -19.48 6.99 1.87
C GLY A 93 -20.08 8.14 2.66
N LYS A 94 -19.29 9.13 3.06
CA LYS A 94 -19.84 10.33 3.67
C LYS A 94 -20.59 11.15 2.61
N PRO A 95 -21.80 11.65 2.92
CA PRO A 95 -22.49 12.58 2.04
C PRO A 95 -21.72 13.89 1.95
N ALA A 96 -21.95 14.64 0.87
CA ALA A 96 -21.46 16.00 0.75
C ALA A 96 -21.90 16.85 1.96
N PRO A 97 -21.00 17.70 2.52
CA PRO A 97 -21.42 18.70 3.50
C PRO A 97 -22.41 19.68 2.88
N ALA A 98 -23.28 20.26 3.71
CA ALA A 98 -24.31 21.20 3.27
C ALA A 98 -23.74 22.42 2.55
N ASP A 99 -22.54 22.88 2.95
CA ASP A 99 -21.78 23.92 2.27
C ASP A 99 -20.36 23.42 1.94
N MET A 100 -20.27 22.68 0.83
CA MET A 100 -19.00 22.17 0.32
C MET A 100 -18.03 23.27 -0.11
N ALA A 101 -18.54 24.43 -0.54
CA ALA A 101 -17.66 25.52 -0.97
C ALA A 101 -16.92 26.14 0.24
N ALA A 102 -17.61 26.35 1.35
CA ALA A 102 -17.00 26.83 2.59
C ALA A 102 -16.03 25.81 3.19
N ASP A 103 -16.42 24.52 3.21
CA ASP A 103 -15.58 23.45 3.75
C ASP A 103 -14.31 23.24 2.92
N PHE A 104 -14.42 23.30 1.58
CA PHE A 104 -13.26 23.28 0.69
C PHE A 104 -12.35 24.50 0.89
N ALA A 105 -12.92 25.69 1.06
CA ALA A 105 -12.13 26.89 1.36
C ALA A 105 -11.36 26.76 2.69
N ALA A 106 -12.00 26.17 3.72
CA ALA A 106 -11.36 25.88 5.00
C ALA A 106 -10.24 24.85 4.87
N PHE A 107 -10.44 23.78 4.07
CA PHE A 107 -9.39 22.83 3.73
C PHE A 107 -8.18 23.53 3.07
N ARG A 108 -8.42 24.36 2.05
CA ARG A 108 -7.35 25.10 1.35
C ARG A 108 -6.60 26.06 2.26
N ALA A 109 -7.27 26.64 3.25
CA ALA A 109 -6.63 27.52 4.23
C ALA A 109 -5.58 26.80 5.10
N LYS A 110 -5.66 25.46 5.23
CA LYS A 110 -4.60 24.65 5.88
C LYS A 110 -3.28 24.63 5.07
N GLY A 111 -3.33 24.98 3.79
CA GLY A 111 -2.18 25.18 2.92
C GLY A 111 -1.59 23.91 2.30
N LYS A 112 -0.56 24.11 1.45
CA LYS A 112 0.05 23.06 0.61
C LYS A 112 0.68 21.91 1.41
N LYS A 113 1.21 22.20 2.60
CA LYS A 113 1.82 21.19 3.47
C LYS A 113 0.78 20.14 3.89
N HIS A 114 -0.36 20.60 4.42
CA HIS A 114 -1.47 19.73 4.82
C HIS A 114 -1.98 18.90 3.64
N ARG A 115 -2.22 19.54 2.48
CA ARG A 115 -2.60 18.84 1.26
C ARG A 115 -1.65 17.71 0.91
N ASN A 116 -0.35 17.99 0.86
CA ASN A 116 0.64 16.99 0.47
C ASN A 116 0.73 15.85 1.50
N GLU A 117 0.53 16.13 2.79
CA GLU A 117 0.48 15.10 3.84
C GLU A 117 -0.74 14.17 3.66
N VAL A 118 -1.91 14.72 3.35
CA VAL A 118 -3.11 13.95 3.02
C VAL A 118 -2.86 13.08 1.79
N LEU A 119 -2.42 13.68 0.68
CA LEU A 119 -2.15 12.95 -0.56
C LEU A 119 -1.13 11.84 -0.36
N ALA A 120 0.01 12.13 0.27
CA ALA A 120 1.07 11.14 0.48
C ALA A 120 0.57 9.94 1.30
N ARG A 121 -0.19 10.19 2.36
CA ARG A 121 -0.72 9.13 3.22
C ARG A 121 -1.72 8.23 2.49
N HIS A 122 -2.72 8.84 1.86
CA HIS A 122 -3.81 8.09 1.23
C HIS A 122 -3.36 7.39 -0.06
N LEU A 123 -2.48 8.01 -0.85
CA LEU A 123 -1.88 7.36 -2.02
C LEU A 123 -0.96 6.20 -1.62
N ALA A 124 -0.14 6.37 -0.58
CA ALA A 124 0.71 5.28 -0.09
C ALA A 124 -0.12 4.06 0.36
N ARG A 125 -1.28 4.28 0.99
CA ARG A 125 -2.23 3.22 1.36
C ARG A 125 -2.96 2.60 0.18
N ALA A 126 -3.05 3.31 -0.95
CA ALA A 126 -3.66 2.81 -2.19
C ALA A 126 -2.67 2.05 -3.10
N VAL A 127 -1.36 2.04 -2.79
CA VAL A 127 -0.37 1.28 -3.55
C VAL A 127 -0.71 -0.21 -3.46
N GLN A 128 -0.89 -0.83 -4.62
CA GLN A 128 -1.14 -2.25 -4.76
C GLN A 128 0.16 -3.03 -4.85
N ARG A 129 0.12 -4.30 -4.45
CA ARG A 129 1.21 -5.24 -4.76
C ARG A 129 1.45 -5.23 -6.27
N PRO A 130 2.68 -4.94 -6.74
CA PRO A 130 3.01 -5.03 -8.16
C PRO A 130 2.79 -6.46 -8.66
N GLN A 131 2.04 -6.61 -9.76
CA GLN A 131 1.74 -7.92 -10.34
C GLN A 131 1.47 -7.80 -11.84
N HIS A 132 1.69 -8.88 -12.58
CA HIS A 132 1.48 -8.93 -14.03
C HIS A 132 2.14 -7.74 -14.75
N ALA A 133 1.35 -6.92 -15.45
CA ALA A 133 1.83 -5.77 -16.22
C ALA A 133 2.51 -4.68 -15.36
N THR A 134 2.27 -4.63 -14.04
CA THR A 134 2.91 -3.65 -13.15
C THR A 134 4.17 -4.17 -12.45
N ALA A 135 4.54 -5.45 -12.64
CA ALA A 135 5.69 -6.05 -11.96
C ALA A 135 7.00 -5.29 -12.22
N ALA A 136 7.28 -4.95 -13.49
CA ALA A 136 8.48 -4.18 -13.84
C ALA A 136 8.50 -2.77 -13.21
N LEU A 137 7.35 -2.11 -13.13
CA LEU A 137 7.23 -0.82 -12.44
C LEU A 137 7.43 -0.97 -10.92
N GLY A 138 6.94 -2.07 -10.35
CA GLY A 138 7.18 -2.44 -8.96
C GLY A 138 8.66 -2.58 -8.62
N ALA A 139 9.41 -3.28 -9.47
CA ALA A 139 10.85 -3.45 -9.30
C ALA A 139 11.61 -2.11 -9.33
N VAL A 140 11.25 -1.21 -10.28
CA VAL A 140 11.82 0.15 -10.32
C VAL A 140 11.49 0.91 -9.03
N LEU A 141 10.24 0.86 -8.58
CA LEU A 141 9.83 1.53 -7.35
C LEU A 141 10.55 0.96 -6.11
N ALA A 142 10.74 -0.36 -6.04
CA ALA A 142 11.44 -1.02 -4.95
C ALA A 142 12.92 -0.59 -4.89
N ALA A 143 13.57 -0.47 -6.05
CA ALA A 143 14.93 0.04 -6.18
C ALA A 143 15.03 1.52 -5.75
N ASP A 144 14.13 2.37 -6.27
CA ASP A 144 14.11 3.81 -5.97
C ASP A 144 13.84 4.09 -4.48
N LEU A 145 12.97 3.31 -3.86
CA LEU A 145 12.66 3.40 -2.43
C LEU A 145 13.68 2.67 -1.54
N SER A 146 14.64 1.94 -2.14
CA SER A 146 15.59 1.10 -1.41
C SER A 146 14.89 0.20 -0.39
N ILE A 147 13.83 -0.50 -0.84
CA ILE A 147 13.00 -1.33 0.02
C ILE A 147 13.84 -2.46 0.62
N ASP A 148 13.81 -2.55 1.95
CA ASP A 148 14.34 -3.67 2.70
C ASP A 148 13.19 -4.29 3.49
N ILE A 149 12.65 -5.40 2.96
CA ILE A 149 11.50 -6.10 3.57
C ILE A 149 11.81 -6.51 5.00
N ARG A 150 13.07 -6.82 5.34
CA ARG A 150 13.45 -7.25 6.70
C ARG A 150 13.29 -6.15 7.75
N LYS A 151 13.21 -4.87 7.35
CA LYS A 151 12.91 -3.77 8.27
C LYS A 151 11.46 -3.71 8.71
N THR A 152 10.54 -4.14 7.85
CA THR A 152 9.11 -4.10 8.13
C THR A 152 8.55 -5.48 8.43
N TRP A 153 9.20 -6.56 8.01
CA TRP A 153 8.71 -7.91 8.20
C TRP A 153 9.83 -8.93 8.39
N THR A 154 9.72 -9.76 9.43
CA THR A 154 10.58 -10.93 9.61
C THR A 154 9.73 -12.19 9.71
N PRO A 155 10.00 -13.25 8.94
CA PRO A 155 9.25 -14.51 9.04
C PRO A 155 9.19 -15.04 10.48
N ASP A 156 8.03 -15.55 10.89
CA ASP A 156 7.80 -16.03 12.26
C ASP A 156 7.17 -17.42 12.29
N ALA A 157 7.08 -17.99 13.50
CA ALA A 157 6.41 -19.27 13.72
C ALA A 157 4.88 -19.23 13.43
N PRO A 158 4.09 -18.30 14.02
CA PRO A 158 2.64 -18.36 13.93
C PRO A 158 2.08 -18.02 12.54
N ILE A 159 2.71 -17.10 11.80
CA ILE A 159 2.19 -16.61 10.51
C ILE A 159 2.81 -17.38 9.34
N TYR A 160 4.14 -17.53 9.30
CA TYR A 160 4.84 -18.12 8.15
C TYR A 160 5.16 -19.61 8.34
N PHE A 161 6.08 -19.97 9.24
CA PHE A 161 6.64 -21.33 9.29
C PHE A 161 5.60 -22.41 9.61
N SER A 162 4.56 -22.10 10.40
CA SER A 162 3.48 -23.06 10.67
C SER A 162 2.72 -23.52 9.41
N ARG A 163 2.70 -22.68 8.36
CA ARG A 163 2.03 -22.93 7.08
C ARG A 163 2.90 -23.70 6.08
N CYS A 164 4.22 -23.71 6.26
CA CYS A 164 5.12 -24.45 5.40
C CYS A 164 4.96 -25.98 5.58
N SER A 165 5.25 -26.73 4.52
CA SER A 165 5.37 -28.19 4.58
C SER A 165 6.64 -28.58 5.36
N GLN A 166 6.70 -29.79 5.92
CA GLN A 166 7.92 -30.24 6.63
C GLN A 166 9.16 -30.25 5.73
N PRO A 167 9.10 -30.71 4.47
CA PRO A 167 10.24 -30.62 3.56
C PRO A 167 10.73 -29.18 3.36
N ASN A 168 9.81 -28.22 3.14
CA ASN A 168 10.17 -26.82 2.95
C ASN A 168 10.89 -26.24 4.18
N LEU A 169 10.50 -26.65 5.39
CA LEU A 169 11.19 -26.21 6.62
C LEU A 169 12.66 -26.69 6.64
N VAL A 170 12.95 -27.89 6.15
CA VAL A 170 14.33 -28.39 6.04
C VAL A 170 15.09 -27.64 4.96
N ASP A 171 14.45 -27.35 3.83
CA ASP A 171 15.07 -26.57 2.75
C ASP A 171 15.42 -25.14 3.22
N HIS A 172 14.53 -24.51 3.99
CA HIS A 172 14.80 -23.20 4.60
C HIS A 172 15.93 -23.26 5.63
N PHE A 173 16.01 -24.32 6.43
CA PHE A 173 17.11 -24.52 7.38
C PHE A 173 18.46 -24.61 6.67
N VAL A 174 18.53 -25.47 5.64
CA VAL A 174 19.73 -25.63 4.78
C VAL A 174 20.11 -24.30 4.14
N GLU A 175 19.16 -23.59 3.55
CA GLU A 175 19.42 -22.33 2.88
C GLU A 175 19.94 -21.24 3.84
N MET A 176 19.33 -21.11 5.00
CA MET A 176 19.72 -20.10 6.00
C MET A 176 21.09 -20.40 6.61
N THR A 177 21.31 -21.65 7.02
CA THR A 177 22.55 -22.08 7.69
C THR A 177 23.70 -22.28 6.72
N GLY A 178 23.42 -22.59 5.45
CA GLY A 178 24.43 -22.94 4.44
C GLY A 178 25.05 -24.32 4.66
N PHE A 179 24.46 -25.16 5.52
CA PHE A 179 24.92 -26.53 5.74
C PHE A 179 24.53 -27.43 4.57
N GLU A 180 25.36 -28.42 4.26
CA GLU A 180 25.06 -29.43 3.26
C GLU A 180 23.92 -30.33 3.73
N ARG A 181 23.13 -30.89 2.79
CA ARG A 181 21.97 -31.73 3.14
C ARG A 181 22.37 -32.98 3.93
N ASP A 182 23.56 -33.50 3.69
CA ASP A 182 24.10 -34.69 4.35
C ASP A 182 24.79 -34.38 5.69
N ASP A 183 24.81 -33.11 6.14
CA ASP A 183 25.36 -32.72 7.43
C ASP A 183 24.52 -33.30 8.58
N ASP A 184 25.18 -33.87 9.60
CA ASP A 184 24.53 -34.47 10.78
C ASP A 184 23.54 -33.52 11.46
N ARG A 185 23.81 -32.20 11.43
CA ARG A 185 22.91 -31.18 12.00
C ARG A 185 21.63 -31.02 11.19
N VAL A 186 21.73 -31.12 9.87
CA VAL A 186 20.56 -31.08 8.98
C VAL A 186 19.74 -32.35 9.13
N GLN A 187 20.39 -33.52 9.23
CA GLN A 187 19.71 -34.79 9.49
C GLN A 187 19.01 -34.80 10.86
N ALA A 188 19.66 -34.24 11.90
CA ALA A 188 19.07 -34.08 13.22
C ALA A 188 17.84 -33.16 13.18
N PHE A 189 17.91 -32.03 12.46
CA PHE A 189 16.77 -31.14 12.24
C PHE A 189 15.64 -31.82 11.47
N GLU A 190 15.96 -32.55 10.40
CA GLU A 190 15.00 -33.29 9.56
C GLU A 190 14.25 -34.36 10.36
N ALA A 191 14.88 -35.01 11.33
CA ALA A 191 14.24 -35.98 12.22
C ALA A 191 13.27 -35.38 13.26
N GLN A 192 13.30 -34.07 13.50
CA GLN A 192 12.44 -33.43 14.51
C GLN A 192 10.96 -33.44 14.11
N SER A 193 10.04 -33.26 15.07
CA SER A 193 8.63 -33.00 14.76
C SER A 193 8.46 -31.62 14.10
N LYS A 194 7.39 -31.43 13.30
CA LYS A 194 7.08 -30.15 12.64
C LYS A 194 7.10 -28.96 13.61
N GLY A 195 6.56 -29.14 14.82
CA GLY A 195 6.50 -28.08 15.83
C GLY A 195 7.89 -27.61 16.30
N HIS A 196 8.84 -28.54 16.47
CA HIS A 196 10.22 -28.20 16.82
C HIS A 196 10.93 -27.50 15.67
N LYS A 197 10.79 -28.00 14.43
CA LYS A 197 11.35 -27.32 13.23
C LYS A 197 10.89 -25.86 13.13
N VAL A 198 9.60 -25.61 13.34
CA VAL A 198 9.02 -24.26 13.34
C VAL A 198 9.63 -23.38 14.43
N LYS A 199 9.82 -23.91 15.64
CA LYS A 199 10.43 -23.19 16.75
C LYS A 199 11.90 -22.86 16.48
N ASP A 200 12.65 -23.82 15.95
CA ASP A 200 14.07 -23.67 15.67
C ASP A 200 14.32 -22.63 14.55
N LEU A 201 13.52 -22.64 13.48
CA LEU A 201 13.59 -21.64 12.41
C LEU A 201 13.18 -20.24 12.89
N HIS A 202 12.19 -20.16 13.78
CA HIS A 202 11.86 -18.90 14.43
C HIS A 202 13.02 -18.40 15.31
N GLY A 203 13.63 -19.28 16.11
CA GLY A 203 14.82 -18.97 16.90
C GLY A 203 15.97 -18.45 16.04
N LEU A 204 16.24 -19.10 14.90
CA LEU A 204 17.27 -18.63 13.95
C LEU A 204 17.05 -17.19 13.51
N LEU A 205 15.82 -16.75 13.25
CA LEU A 205 15.55 -15.39 12.78
C LEU A 205 15.49 -14.35 13.91
N HIS A 206 15.05 -14.75 15.11
CA HIS A 206 14.69 -13.81 16.19
C HIS A 206 15.61 -13.85 17.41
N ASP A 207 16.50 -14.84 17.53
CA ASP A 207 17.38 -15.02 18.70
C ASP A 207 18.84 -15.27 18.28
N HIS A 208 19.71 -14.29 18.51
CA HIS A 208 21.14 -14.40 18.19
C HIS A 208 21.84 -15.49 19.02
N SER A 209 21.36 -15.78 20.23
CA SER A 209 21.95 -16.83 21.08
C SER A 209 21.78 -18.23 20.49
N VAL A 210 20.69 -18.45 19.73
CA VAL A 210 20.47 -19.71 18.97
C VAL A 210 21.55 -19.86 17.91
N ARG A 211 21.90 -18.78 17.20
CA ARG A 211 22.93 -18.79 16.16
C ARG A 211 24.32 -19.03 16.73
N GLU A 212 24.63 -18.41 17.88
CA GLU A 212 25.89 -18.61 18.60
C GLU A 212 26.02 -20.06 19.10
N ALA A 213 24.95 -20.62 19.68
CA ALA A 213 24.94 -22.01 20.13
C ALA A 213 25.16 -23.02 18.99
N MET A 214 24.71 -22.67 17.77
CA MET A 214 24.95 -23.46 16.57
C MET A 214 26.35 -23.26 15.96
N GLY A 215 27.15 -22.32 16.48
CA GLY A 215 28.49 -22.04 15.97
C GLY A 215 28.49 -21.40 14.58
N LEU A 216 27.44 -20.65 14.23
CA LEU A 216 27.31 -20.02 12.92
C LEU A 216 28.34 -18.93 12.71
N SER A 217 28.93 -18.89 11.51
CA SER A 217 29.92 -17.88 11.16
C SER A 217 29.26 -16.50 10.95
N ARG A 218 30.09 -15.44 10.86
CA ARG A 218 29.61 -14.11 10.47
C ARG A 218 28.92 -14.12 9.10
N ALA A 219 29.40 -14.94 8.17
CA ALA A 219 28.80 -15.06 6.84
C ALA A 219 27.43 -15.73 6.91
N ASP A 220 27.26 -16.73 7.78
CA ASP A 220 25.97 -17.41 7.97
C ASP A 220 24.96 -16.49 8.65
N ASN A 221 25.38 -15.73 9.66
CA ASN A 221 24.52 -14.72 10.29
C ASN A 221 24.05 -13.67 9.29
N ALA A 222 24.94 -13.17 8.43
CA ALA A 222 24.57 -12.22 7.39
C ALA A 222 23.58 -12.82 6.38
N ARG A 223 23.73 -14.12 6.05
CA ARG A 223 22.76 -14.83 5.20
C ARG A 223 21.40 -14.92 5.86
N ILE A 224 21.33 -15.24 7.15
CA ILE A 224 20.09 -15.32 7.92
C ILE A 224 19.42 -13.95 8.03
N ASP A 225 20.21 -12.89 8.24
CA ASP A 225 19.69 -11.51 8.34
C ASP A 225 19.12 -11.01 7.01
N ALA A 226 19.72 -11.41 5.89
CA ALA A 226 19.25 -11.08 4.55
C ALA A 226 18.21 -12.08 4.00
N TRP A 227 17.98 -13.21 4.68
CA TRP A 227 17.14 -14.28 4.15
C TRP A 227 15.69 -13.82 3.96
N LEU A 228 15.12 -14.13 2.80
CA LEU A 228 13.70 -13.95 2.52
C LEU A 228 13.15 -15.27 1.97
N PRO A 229 11.90 -15.61 2.32
CA PRO A 229 11.14 -16.69 1.70
C PRO A 229 11.19 -16.65 0.17
N PRO A 230 11.24 -17.83 -0.49
CA PRO A 230 11.31 -17.90 -1.95
C PRO A 230 10.12 -17.25 -2.64
N GLU A 231 8.95 -17.22 -1.99
CA GLU A 231 7.72 -16.64 -2.55
C GLU A 231 7.78 -15.12 -2.73
N ILE A 232 8.66 -14.42 -1.99
CA ILE A 232 8.76 -12.94 -2.04
C ILE A 232 10.12 -12.45 -2.55
N ARG A 233 11.09 -13.34 -2.73
CA ARG A 233 12.42 -12.98 -3.22
C ARG A 233 12.41 -12.47 -4.68
N GLY A 234 11.49 -12.96 -5.49
CA GLY A 234 11.32 -12.57 -6.90
C GLY A 234 10.26 -11.48 -7.15
N ASP A 235 9.62 -10.99 -6.09
CA ASP A 235 8.63 -9.91 -6.15
C ASP A 235 9.29 -8.51 -6.02
N MET A 236 10.63 -8.45 -6.02
CA MET A 236 11.45 -7.22 -6.08
C MET A 236 12.29 -7.18 -7.35
#